data_AF-A0A1Q8G2W9-F1
#
_entry.id   AF-A0A1Q8G2W9-F1
#
_cell.length_a   1.000
_cell.length_b   1.000
_cell.length_c   1.000
_cell.angle_alpha   90.00
_cell.angle_beta   90.00
_cell.angle_gamma   90.00
#
_symmetry.space_group_name_H-M   'P 1'
#
loop_
_entity.id
_entity.type
_entity.pdbx_description
1 polymer ?
#
loop_
_entity_poly.entity_id
_entity_poly.type
_entity_poly.pdbx_seq_one_letter_code
_entity_poly.pdbx_strand_id
1 'polypeptide(L)'
;MTTNQNSIYNLSRDYAKLFHLICEGHRIAAWSDTFSMKDAEGNPYRDICEVRRSGDYEIMISARGTGYGNVWPFMQEEGTEEEVFSKVCKGCNLEWIDPAPDNN
;
A
#
# COMPACT_ATOMS: atom_id res chain seq x y z
N MET A 1 24.01 -6.46 12.04
CA MET A 1 23.46 -5.52 13.03
C MET A 1 22.64 -4.50 12.26
N THR A 2 21.34 -4.75 12.09
CA THR A 2 20.44 -3.81 11.41
C THR A 2 20.06 -2.74 12.42
N THR A 3 20.62 -1.55 12.26
CA THR A 3 20.08 -0.34 12.88
C THR A 3 18.62 -0.23 12.47
N ASN A 4 17.71 -0.45 13.43
CA ASN A 4 16.34 0.05 13.35
C ASN A 4 16.44 1.58 13.25
N GLN A 5 16.63 2.09 12.05
CA GLN A 5 16.31 3.49 11.76
C GLN A 5 14.80 3.57 11.88
N ASN A 6 14.30 4.05 13.01
CA ASN A 6 12.94 4.54 13.10
C ASN A 6 12.78 5.54 11.96
N SER A 7 11.96 5.19 10.97
CA SER A 7 11.58 6.10 9.90
C SER A 7 11.12 7.41 10.52
N ILE A 8 11.47 8.55 9.91
CA ILE A 8 10.93 9.86 10.31
C ILE A 8 9.40 9.94 10.14
N TYR A 9 8.83 8.97 9.42
CA TYR A 9 7.41 8.80 9.21
C TYR A 9 6.89 7.65 10.09
N ASN A 10 5.69 7.84 10.64
CA ASN A 10 4.96 6.78 11.34
C ASN A 10 4.46 5.75 10.31
N LEU A 11 5.32 4.82 9.92
CA LEU A 11 4.97 3.79 8.94
C LEU A 11 4.13 2.70 9.58
N SER A 12 3.02 2.36 8.95
CA SER A 12 2.12 1.29 9.38
C SER A 12 1.92 0.25 8.29
N ARG A 13 1.58 -0.97 8.72
CA ARG A 13 1.10 -2.09 7.89
C ARG A 13 -0.30 -2.53 8.30
N ASP A 14 -1.00 -1.72 9.11
CA ASP A 14 -2.40 -1.93 9.41
C ASP A 14 -3.24 -1.58 8.17
N TYR A 15 -3.46 -2.59 7.33
CA TYR A 15 -4.19 -2.42 6.08
C TYR A 15 -5.70 -2.28 6.29
N ALA A 16 -6.23 -2.72 7.43
CA ALA A 16 -7.65 -2.53 7.75
C ALA A 16 -7.92 -1.05 8.04
N LYS A 17 -7.06 -0.42 8.84
CA LYS A 17 -7.10 1.03 9.08
C LYS A 17 -6.90 1.82 7.79
N LEU A 18 -5.92 1.46 6.98
CA LEU A 18 -5.70 2.09 5.68
C LEU A 18 -6.92 1.96 4.76
N PHE A 19 -7.51 0.77 4.68
CA PHE A 19 -8.70 0.51 3.88
C PHE A 19 -9.87 1.41 4.31
N HIS A 20 -10.12 1.51 5.62
CA HIS A 20 -11.14 2.40 6.15
C HIS A 20 -10.91 3.85 5.73
N LEU A 21 -9.69 4.37 5.88
CA LEU A 21 -9.35 5.74 5.51
C LEU A 21 -9.60 6.02 4.01
N ILE A 22 -9.19 5.12 3.11
CA ILE A 22 -9.42 5.33 1.68
C ILE A 22 -10.90 5.17 1.29
N CYS A 23 -11.67 4.36 2.02
CA CYS A 23 -13.11 4.26 1.88
C CYS A 23 -13.83 5.55 2.31
N GLU A 24 -13.30 6.28 3.29
CA GLU A 24 -13.74 7.63 3.68
C GLU A 24 -13.32 8.72 2.66
N GLY A 25 -12.60 8.34 1.60
CA GLY A 25 -12.18 9.24 0.53
C GLY A 25 -10.81 9.88 0.76
N HIS A 26 -10.05 9.45 1.77
CA HIS A 26 -8.69 9.91 1.96
C HIS A 26 -7.73 9.38 0.88
N ARG A 27 -6.67 10.15 0.64
CA ARG A 27 -5.55 9.79 -0.23
C ARG A 27 -4.30 9.72 0.61
N ILE A 28 -3.64 8.56 0.61
CA ILE A 28 -2.58 8.26 1.56
C ILE A 28 -1.26 8.03 0.83
N ALA A 29 -0.18 8.64 1.33
CA ALA A 29 1.16 8.38 0.83
C ALA A 29 1.72 7.09 1.45
N ALA A 30 2.38 6.27 0.64
CA ALA A 30 2.94 4.99 1.05
C ALA A 30 4.20 4.63 0.28
N TRP A 31 4.97 3.67 0.80
CA TRP A 31 6.05 3.00 0.09
C TRP A 31 5.58 1.64 -0.41
N SER A 32 5.98 1.28 -1.61
CA SER A 32 5.68 -0.01 -2.21
C SER A 32 6.90 -0.56 -2.93
N ASP A 33 7.05 -1.88 -2.91
CA ASP A 33 8.03 -2.58 -3.73
C ASP A 33 7.53 -2.60 -5.19
N THR A 34 8.44 -2.41 -6.14
CA THR A 34 8.16 -2.60 -7.56
C THR A 34 8.31 -4.05 -7.98
N PHE A 35 7.42 -4.51 -8.85
CA PHE A 35 7.49 -5.85 -9.44
C PHE A 35 8.48 -5.97 -10.59
N SER A 36 8.80 -4.86 -11.25
CA SER A 36 9.50 -4.85 -12.54
C SER A 36 11.00 -4.59 -12.43
N MET A 37 11.48 -4.09 -11.28
CA MET A 37 12.87 -3.69 -11.12
C MET A 37 13.44 -4.20 -9.81
N LYS A 38 14.69 -4.67 -9.86
CA LYS A 38 15.44 -5.21 -8.71
C LYS A 38 16.87 -4.68 -8.70
N ASP A 39 17.49 -4.63 -7.52
CA ASP A 39 18.92 -4.34 -7.36
C ASP A 39 19.79 -5.54 -7.79
N ALA A 40 21.11 -5.41 -7.63
CA ALA A 40 22.07 -6.45 -8.03
C ALA A 40 21.95 -7.72 -7.17
N GLU A 41 21.43 -7.58 -5.95
CA GLU A 41 21.20 -8.63 -4.97
C GLU A 41 19.82 -9.30 -5.14
N GLY A 42 18.98 -8.78 -6.04
CA GLY A 42 17.65 -9.32 -6.35
C GLY A 42 16.53 -8.81 -5.46
N ASN A 43 16.78 -7.80 -4.61
CA ASN A 43 15.73 -7.15 -3.83
C ASN A 43 14.94 -6.20 -4.75
N PRO A 44 13.61 -6.11 -4.59
CA PRO A 44 12.83 -5.15 -5.35
C PRO A 44 13.23 -3.72 -4.97
N TYR A 45 13.24 -2.81 -5.95
CA TYR A 45 13.31 -1.39 -5.61
C TYR A 45 12.03 -0.98 -4.90
N ARG A 46 12.14 0.10 -4.13
CA ARG A 46 11.05 0.65 -3.34
C ARG A 46 10.78 2.08 -3.76
N ASP A 47 9.51 2.43 -3.92
CA ASP A 47 9.09 3.74 -4.43
C ASP A 47 7.96 4.32 -3.58
N ILE A 48 7.80 5.65 -3.63
CA ILE A 48 6.72 6.37 -2.96
C ILE A 48 5.52 6.42 -3.90
N CYS A 49 4.35 6.06 -3.40
CA CYS A 49 3.10 5.99 -4.13
C CYS A 49 1.95 6.64 -3.37
N GLU A 50 0.86 6.89 -4.10
CA GLU A 50 -0.43 7.27 -3.55
C GLU A 50 -1.35 6.05 -3.51
N VAL A 51 -2.02 5.85 -2.38
CA VAL A 51 -3.12 4.90 -2.20
C VAL A 51 -4.43 5.69 -2.17
N ARG A 52 -5.37 5.34 -3.06
CA ARG A 52 -6.68 5.98 -3.13
C ARG A 52 -7.75 5.03 -3.65
N ARG A 53 -9.00 5.25 -3.25
CA ARG A 53 -10.18 4.57 -3.80
C ARG A 53 -10.95 5.52 -4.72
N SER A 54 -11.36 5.03 -5.89
CA SER A 54 -12.19 5.77 -6.86
C SER A 54 -13.62 5.22 -6.93
N GLY A 55 -13.82 3.99 -6.48
CA GLY A 55 -15.10 3.28 -6.51
C GLY A 55 -14.95 1.89 -5.90
N ASP A 56 -16.04 1.12 -5.89
CA ASP A 56 -16.04 -0.25 -5.39
C ASP A 56 -15.07 -1.12 -6.19
N TYR A 57 -14.12 -1.74 -5.48
CA TYR A 57 -13.03 -2.52 -6.04
C TYR A 57 -12.15 -1.73 -7.03
N GLU A 58 -12.15 -0.40 -6.96
CA GLU A 58 -11.31 0.44 -7.79
C GLU A 58 -10.34 1.23 -6.89
N ILE A 59 -9.30 0.52 -6.44
CA ILE A 59 -8.28 1.06 -5.54
C ILE A 59 -6.94 1.12 -6.26
N MET A 60 -6.33 2.29 -6.27
CA MET A 60 -5.05 2.54 -6.92
C MET A 60 -3.94 2.61 -5.88
N ILE A 61 -2.88 1.81 -6.08
CA ILE A 61 -1.59 1.91 -5.40
C ILE A 61 -0.56 2.21 -6.49
N SER A 62 -0.30 3.51 -6.71
CA SER A 62 0.41 3.92 -7.92
C SER A 62 1.14 5.25 -7.78
N ALA A 63 2.11 5.47 -8.66
CA ALA A 63 2.76 6.76 -8.85
C ALA A 63 2.95 7.00 -10.34
N ARG A 64 2.53 8.17 -10.83
CA ARG A 64 2.83 8.66 -12.21
C ARG A 64 2.51 7.66 -13.33
N GLY A 65 1.43 6.90 -13.22
CA GLY A 65 1.00 5.92 -14.22
C GLY A 65 1.62 4.52 -14.05
N THR A 66 2.49 4.32 -13.06
CA THR A 66 3.02 3.02 -12.65
C THR A 66 2.19 2.47 -11.50
N GLY A 67 1.58 1.30 -11.69
CA GLY A 67 0.84 0.58 -10.64
C GLY A 67 1.75 -0.41 -9.90
N TYR A 68 1.70 -0.39 -8.58
CA TYR A 68 2.43 -1.31 -7.70
C TYR A 68 1.51 -2.30 -6.99
N GLY A 69 0.20 -2.28 -7.24
CA GLY A 69 -0.73 -3.19 -6.60
C GLY A 69 -2.14 -2.62 -6.60
N ASN A 70 -2.77 -2.54 -7.76
CA ASN A 70 -4.12 -2.00 -7.83
C ASN A 70 -5.16 -3.09 -7.56
N VAL A 71 -6.29 -2.70 -6.98
CA VAL A 71 -7.52 -3.49 -6.95
C VAL A 71 -8.41 -3.02 -8.09
N TRP A 72 -8.97 -3.97 -8.83
CA TRP A 72 -9.84 -3.71 -9.97
C TRP A 72 -11.20 -4.38 -9.80
N PRO A 73 -12.27 -3.85 -10.44
CA PRO A 73 -13.62 -4.38 -10.30
C PRO A 73 -13.78 -5.88 -10.58
N PHE A 74 -13.00 -6.44 -11.51
CA PHE A 74 -13.04 -7.87 -11.84
C PHE A 74 -12.52 -8.77 -10.70
N MET A 75 -11.83 -8.22 -9.70
CA MET A 75 -11.33 -8.96 -8.54
C MET A 75 -12.41 -9.20 -7.48
N GLN A 76 -13.66 -8.76 -7.71
CA GLN A 76 -14.78 -8.99 -6.81
C GLN A 76 -15.05 -10.48 -6.53
N GLU A 77 -14.72 -11.36 -7.47
CA GLU A 77 -14.86 -12.80 -7.31
C GLU A 77 -13.74 -13.42 -6.44
N GLU A 78 -12.67 -12.69 -6.12
CA GLU A 78 -11.54 -13.16 -5.31
C GLU A 78 -11.76 -13.04 -3.79
N GLY A 79 -12.79 -12.31 -3.35
CA GLY A 79 -13.09 -12.07 -1.94
C GLY A 79 -13.73 -10.70 -1.69
N THR A 80 -13.90 -10.34 -0.42
CA THR A 80 -14.34 -8.99 -0.06
C THR A 80 -13.29 -7.95 -0.48
N GLU A 81 -13.72 -6.71 -0.75
CA GLU A 81 -12.82 -5.64 -1.20
C GLU A 81 -11.65 -5.43 -0.22
N GLU A 82 -11.91 -5.50 1.09
CA GLU A 82 -10.88 -5.38 2.13
C GLU A 82 -9.87 -6.54 2.09
N GLU A 83 -10.33 -7.79 1.94
CA GLU A 83 -9.46 -8.96 1.85
C GLU A 83 -8.56 -8.89 0.61
N VAL A 84 -9.15 -8.52 -0.54
CA VAL A 84 -8.44 -8.35 -1.80
C VAL A 84 -7.42 -7.22 -1.66
N PHE A 85 -7.81 -6.07 -1.11
CA PHE A 85 -6.92 -4.95 -0.85
C PHE A 85 -5.76 -5.32 0.06
N SER A 86 -6.04 -6.01 1.18
CA SER A 86 -5.03 -6.48 2.13
C SER A 86 -4.04 -7.47 1.49
N LYS A 87 -4.53 -8.39 0.65
CA LYS A 87 -3.70 -9.33 -0.11
C LYS A 87 -2.77 -8.59 -1.07
N VAL A 88 -3.29 -7.58 -1.78
CA VAL A 88 -2.50 -6.76 -2.72
C VAL A 88 -1.44 -5.94 -1.98
N CYS A 89 -1.79 -5.28 -0.88
CA CYS A 89 -0.84 -4.53 -0.05
C CYS A 89 0.31 -5.41 0.48
N LYS A 90 0.00 -6.65 0.89
CA LYS A 90 1.03 -7.65 1.27
C LYS A 90 1.92 -8.03 0.10
N GLY A 91 1.32 -8.22 -1.08
CA GLY A 91 2.04 -8.61 -2.31
C GLY A 91 3.07 -7.58 -2.76
N CYS A 92 2.85 -6.30 -2.47
CA CYS A 92 3.78 -5.22 -2.78
C CYS A 92 4.50 -4.64 -1.57
N ASN A 93 4.44 -5.32 -0.41
CA ASN A 93 5.11 -4.93 0.83
C ASN A 93 4.86 -3.45 1.21
N LEU A 94 3.58 -3.05 1.13
CA LEU A 94 3.16 -1.67 1.32
C LEU A 94 3.39 -1.21 2.77
N GLU A 95 3.98 -0.02 2.95
CA GLU A 95 4.01 0.69 4.23
C GLU A 95 3.47 2.10 4.05
N TRP A 96 2.43 2.47 4.79
CA TRP A 96 1.75 3.75 4.63
C TRP A 96 2.05 4.71 5.78
N ILE A 97 1.97 6.02 5.50
CA ILE A 97 2.16 7.06 6.53
C ILE A 97 0.88 7.16 7.36
N ASP A 98 0.92 6.67 8.59
CA ASP A 98 -0.19 6.79 9.54
C ASP A 98 -0.28 8.21 10.11
N PRO A 99 -1.36 8.97 9.83
CA PRO A 99 -1.51 10.33 10.35
C PRO A 99 -1.84 10.35 11.85
N ALA A 100 -2.30 9.24 12.41
CA ALA A 100 -2.67 9.11 13.81
C ALA A 100 -2.22 7.73 14.32
N PRO A 101 -0.91 7.49 14.45
CA PRO A 101 -0.43 6.22 14.99
C PRO A 101 -0.98 6.03 16.40
N ASP A 102 -1.31 4.80 16.75
CA ASP A 102 -1.67 4.49 18.13
C ASP A 102 -0.47 4.81 19.02
N ASN A 103 -0.66 5.72 19.98
CA ASN A 103 0.36 6.01 20.98
C ASN A 103 0.56 4.76 21.84
N ASN A 104 1.60 3.99 21.56
CA ASN A 104 2.12 2.97 22.47
C ASN A 104 2.70 3.62 23.73
#